data_AF-A0A964G8G6-F1
#
_entry.id   AF-A0A964G8G6-F1
#
_cell.length_a   1.000
_cell.length_b   1.000
_cell.length_c   1.000
_cell.angle_alpha   90.00
_cell.angle_beta   90.00
_cell.angle_gamma   90.00
#
_symmetry.space_group_name_H-M   'P 1'
#
loop_
_entity.id
_entity.type
_entity.pdbx_description
1 polymer ?
#
loop_
_entity_poly.entity_id
_entity_poly.type
_entity_poly.pdbx_seq_one_letter_code
_entity_poly.pdbx_strand_id
1 'polypeptide(L)'
;MDFPQRYNDGWIALSYPPPKKTVTKTEILAALKNLTAEERLEIIETASRMMRDDIEQKAQRKAEKKRQLRAAAEAAVKDYMPGGALHDLWSPDSEPYFESEEEYLNAGIKTNA
;
A
#
# COMPACT_ATOMS: atom_id res chain seq x y z
N MET A 1 32.98 54.36 -8.75
CA MET A 1 33.38 53.21 -9.58
C MET A 1 32.11 52.47 -9.93
N ASP A 2 31.83 52.45 -11.21
CA ASP A 2 30.71 51.79 -11.88
C ASP A 2 31.28 50.49 -12.49
N PHE A 3 30.61 49.34 -12.30
CA PHE A 3 30.74 48.05 -13.01
C PHE A 3 29.88 46.97 -12.31
N PRO A 4 29.35 45.96 -13.03
CA PRO A 4 27.91 45.91 -13.32
C PRO A 4 27.20 44.64 -12.80
N GLN A 5 25.86 44.67 -12.90
CA GLN A 5 24.96 43.51 -12.84
C GLN A 5 25.56 42.27 -13.50
N ARG A 6 25.65 41.14 -12.78
CA ARG A 6 25.34 39.77 -13.25
C ARG A 6 25.27 38.80 -12.07
N TYR A 7 24.10 38.67 -11.44
CA TYR A 7 23.71 37.37 -10.88
C TYR A 7 22.28 37.08 -11.32
N ASN A 8 22.24 36.27 -12.37
CA ASN A 8 21.06 35.63 -12.92
C ASN A 8 20.75 34.46 -11.99
N ASP A 9 20.23 34.75 -10.80
CA ASP A 9 19.78 33.70 -9.88
C ASP A 9 18.43 33.23 -10.38
N GLY A 10 18.49 32.13 -11.14
CA GLY A 10 17.35 31.42 -11.68
C GLY A 10 16.37 31.12 -10.55
N TRP A 11 15.31 31.92 -10.50
CA TRP A 11 14.08 31.54 -9.85
C TRP A 11 13.55 30.33 -10.60
N ILE A 12 13.89 29.14 -10.11
CA ILE A 12 13.15 27.92 -10.46
C ILE A 12 11.77 28.18 -9.90
N ALA A 13 10.89 28.74 -10.71
CA ALA A 13 9.47 28.69 -10.46
C ALA A 13 9.16 27.19 -10.35
N LEU A 14 9.04 26.68 -9.12
CA LEU A 14 8.29 25.47 -8.88
C LEU A 14 6.88 25.78 -9.38
N SER A 15 6.65 25.52 -10.66
CA SER A 15 5.33 25.49 -11.25
C SER A 15 4.64 24.32 -10.59
N TYR A 16 4.06 24.55 -9.41
CA TYR A 16 3.08 23.65 -8.85
C TYR A 16 2.06 23.42 -9.97
N PRO A 17 1.87 22.18 -10.45
CA PRO A 17 0.76 21.93 -11.34
C PRO A 17 -0.48 22.45 -10.62
N PRO A 18 -1.34 23.24 -11.30
CA PRO A 18 -2.54 23.75 -10.67
C PRO A 18 -3.27 22.56 -10.04
N PRO A 19 -3.81 22.72 -8.82
CA PRO A 19 -4.46 21.62 -8.13
C PRO A 19 -5.48 20.98 -9.07
N LYS A 20 -5.36 19.66 -9.28
CA LYS A 20 -6.30 18.90 -10.13
C LYS A 20 -7.70 19.22 -9.61
N LYS A 21 -8.50 19.92 -10.42
CA LYS A 21 -9.87 20.28 -10.05
C LYS A 21 -10.63 18.98 -9.85
N THR A 22 -10.87 18.62 -8.60
CA THR A 22 -11.68 17.46 -8.24
C THR A 22 -13.14 17.90 -8.39
N VAL A 23 -13.85 17.24 -9.30
CA VAL A 23 -15.29 17.47 -9.44
C VAL A 23 -15.97 16.96 -8.18
N THR A 24 -16.68 17.85 -7.50
CA THR A 24 -17.37 17.54 -6.25
C THR A 24 -18.66 16.77 -6.54
N LYS A 25 -19.14 15.98 -5.58
CA LYS A 25 -20.40 15.23 -5.71
C LYS A 25 -21.58 16.15 -6.06
N THR A 26 -21.59 17.36 -5.51
CA THR A 26 -22.63 18.37 -5.76
C THR A 26 -22.58 18.90 -7.20
N GLU A 27 -21.39 19.12 -7.76
CA GLU A 27 -21.23 19.52 -9.17
C GLU A 27 -21.70 18.41 -10.13
N ILE A 28 -21.42 17.14 -9.83
CA ILE A 28 -21.89 16.01 -10.64
C ILE A 28 -23.42 15.94 -10.62
N LEU A 29 -24.04 16.06 -9.44
CA LEU A 29 -25.49 16.05 -9.32
C LEU A 29 -26.13 17.25 -10.02
N ALA A 30 -25.50 18.42 -9.98
CA ALA A 30 -25.96 19.59 -10.73
C ALA A 30 -25.90 19.36 -12.24
N ALA A 31 -24.82 18.75 -12.74
CA ALA A 31 -24.69 18.40 -14.15
C ALA A 31 -25.75 17.38 -14.60
N LEU A 32 -26.00 16.33 -13.80
CA LEU A 32 -27.01 15.31 -14.11
C LEU A 32 -28.44 15.87 -14.19
N LYS A 33 -28.75 16.94 -13.46
CA LYS A 33 -30.07 17.60 -13.51
C LYS A 33 -30.34 18.29 -14.84
N ASN A 34 -29.29 18.70 -15.55
CA ASN A 34 -29.41 19.37 -16.85
C ASN A 34 -29.60 18.39 -18.02
N LEU A 35 -29.48 17.08 -17.77
CA LEU A 35 -29.66 16.03 -18.77
C LEU A 35 -31.12 15.60 -18.89
N THR A 36 -31.43 14.91 -19.98
CA THR A 36 -32.70 14.21 -20.17
C THR A 36 -32.81 12.99 -19.25
N ALA A 37 -34.00 12.40 -19.16
CA ALA A 37 -34.19 11.20 -18.34
C ALA A 37 -33.44 10.00 -18.93
N GLU A 38 -33.41 9.90 -20.25
CA GLU A 38 -32.73 8.86 -21.03
C GLU A 38 -31.23 8.90 -20.81
N GLU A 39 -30.60 10.07 -20.93
CA GLU A 39 -29.16 10.24 -20.68
C GLU A 39 -28.78 9.93 -19.22
N ARG A 40 -29.65 10.29 -18.26
CA ARG A 40 -29.43 9.92 -16.85
C ARG A 40 -29.46 8.41 -16.66
N LEU A 41 -30.38 7.70 -17.32
CA LEU A 41 -30.47 6.24 -17.23
C LEU A 41 -29.22 5.57 -17.83
N GLU A 42 -28.74 6.07 -18.96
CA GLU A 42 -27.51 5.58 -19.60
C GLU A 42 -26.28 5.75 -18.70
N ILE A 43 -26.16 6.92 -18.04
CA ILE A 43 -25.08 7.17 -17.07
C ILE A 43 -25.18 6.21 -15.88
N ILE A 44 -26.38 6.01 -15.32
CA ILE A 44 -26.59 5.10 -14.19
C ILE A 44 -26.22 3.68 -14.59
N GLU A 45 -26.61 3.22 -15.78
CA GLU A 45 -26.27 1.90 -16.27
C GLU A 45 -24.76 1.74 -16.42
N THR A 46 -24.11 2.70 -17.06
CA THR A 46 -22.66 2.69 -17.27
C THR A 46 -21.91 2.67 -15.95
N ALA A 47 -22.28 3.54 -15.02
CA ALA A 47 -21.69 3.58 -13.68
C ALA A 47 -21.91 2.26 -12.94
N SER A 48 -23.09 1.64 -13.08
CA SER A 48 -23.39 0.35 -12.47
C SER A 48 -22.51 -0.77 -13.02
N ARG A 49 -22.26 -0.79 -14.34
CA ARG A 49 -21.35 -1.77 -14.98
C ARG A 49 -19.92 -1.59 -14.45
N MET A 50 -19.41 -0.37 -14.45
CA MET A 50 -18.07 -0.07 -13.92
C MET A 50 -17.91 -0.51 -12.46
N MET A 51 -18.92 -0.28 -11.62
CA MET A 51 -18.89 -0.71 -10.23
C MET A 51 -18.82 -2.24 -10.07
N ARG A 52 -19.52 -2.99 -10.93
CA ARG A 52 -19.45 -4.46 -10.91
C ARG A 52 -18.07 -4.95 -11.34
N ASP A 53 -17.52 -4.38 -12.40
CA ASP A 53 -16.19 -4.72 -12.90
C ASP A 53 -15.12 -4.45 -11.83
N ASP A 54 -15.20 -3.32 -11.14
CA ASP A 54 -14.29 -2.97 -10.04
C ASP A 54 -14.37 -3.98 -8.87
N ILE A 55 -15.58 -4.44 -8.53
CA ILE A 55 -15.79 -5.45 -7.49
C ILE A 55 -15.16 -6.77 -7.92
N GLU A 56 -15.41 -7.20 -9.16
CA GLU A 56 -14.86 -8.44 -9.70
C GLU A 56 -13.33 -8.40 -9.74
N GLN A 57 -12.74 -7.32 -10.26
CA GLN A 57 -11.29 -7.14 -10.30
C GLN A 57 -10.67 -7.13 -8.90
N LYS A 58 -11.34 -6.54 -7.90
CA LYS A 58 -10.89 -6.61 -6.50
C LYS A 58 -10.89 -8.05 -5.98
N ALA A 59 -11.93 -8.83 -6.29
CA ALA A 59 -12.02 -10.23 -5.92
C ALA A 59 -10.90 -11.07 -6.58
N GLN A 60 -10.68 -10.88 -7.88
CA GLN A 60 -9.61 -11.54 -8.63
C GLN A 60 -8.23 -11.21 -8.06
N ARG A 61 -7.94 -9.92 -7.81
CA ARG A 61 -6.66 -9.50 -7.19
C ARG A 61 -6.46 -10.12 -5.81
N LYS A 62 -7.51 -10.21 -5.00
CA LYS A 62 -7.45 -10.85 -3.68
C LYS A 62 -7.15 -12.35 -3.78
N ALA A 63 -7.79 -13.04 -4.73
CA ALA A 63 -7.55 -14.45 -4.98
C ALA A 63 -6.10 -14.69 -5.45
N GLU A 64 -5.62 -13.86 -6.38
CA GLU A 64 -4.25 -13.95 -6.89
C GLU A 64 -3.22 -13.70 -5.79
N LYS A 65 -3.41 -12.65 -4.97
CA LYS A 65 -2.55 -12.37 -3.82
C LYS A 65 -2.49 -13.57 -2.88
N LYS A 66 -3.64 -14.20 -2.59
CA LYS A 66 -3.69 -15.40 -1.75
C LYS A 66 -2.92 -16.57 -2.36
N ARG A 67 -3.03 -16.78 -3.68
CA ARG A 67 -2.29 -17.81 -4.42
C ARG A 67 -0.78 -17.59 -4.32
N GLN A 68 -0.32 -16.37 -4.55
CA GLN A 68 1.09 -16.01 -4.47
C GLN A 68 1.66 -16.18 -3.06
N LEU A 69 0.93 -15.75 -2.04
CA LEU A 69 1.34 -15.93 -0.64
C LEU A 69 1.45 -17.41 -0.27
N ARG A 70 0.52 -18.24 -0.74
CA ARG A 70 0.59 -19.68 -0.54
C ARG A 70 1.83 -20.29 -1.19
N ALA A 71 2.10 -19.95 -2.45
CA ALA A 71 3.27 -20.45 -3.16
C ALA A 71 4.59 -19.99 -2.48
N ALA A 72 4.64 -18.75 -2.01
CA ALA A 72 5.79 -18.23 -1.27
C ALA A 72 5.97 -18.96 0.08
N ALA A 73 4.89 -19.20 0.81
CA ALA A 73 4.94 -19.95 2.07
C ALA A 73 5.42 -21.39 1.83
N GLU A 74 4.89 -22.07 0.81
CA GLU A 74 5.31 -23.43 0.43
C GLU A 74 6.80 -23.46 0.04
N ALA A 75 7.29 -22.48 -0.70
CA ALA A 75 8.70 -22.37 -1.06
C ALA A 75 9.62 -22.09 0.14
N ALA A 76 9.13 -21.35 1.13
CA ALA A 76 9.87 -20.98 2.33
C ALA A 76 9.93 -22.11 3.38
N VAL A 77 9.11 -23.16 3.29
CA VAL A 77 9.06 -24.26 4.28
C VAL A 77 10.44 -24.82 4.58
N LYS A 78 11.26 -25.04 3.54
CA LYS A 78 12.62 -25.58 3.68
C LYS A 78 13.53 -24.74 4.58
N ASP A 79 13.30 -23.42 4.62
CA ASP A 79 14.13 -22.50 5.39
C ASP A 79 13.83 -22.61 6.90
N TYR A 80 12.63 -23.09 7.26
CA TYR A 80 12.21 -23.33 8.66
C TYR A 80 12.45 -24.77 9.14
N MET A 81 12.69 -25.72 8.24
CA MET A 81 13.00 -27.11 8.58
C MET A 81 14.43 -27.26 9.14
N PRO A 82 14.74 -28.33 9.90
CA PRO A 82 16.08 -28.56 10.44
C PRO A 82 17.19 -28.44 9.38
N GLY A 83 18.20 -27.61 9.65
CA GLY A 83 19.28 -27.27 8.71
C GLY A 83 18.95 -26.13 7.72
N GLY A 84 17.72 -25.59 7.79
CA GLY A 84 17.31 -24.39 7.07
C GLY A 84 17.77 -23.11 7.77
N ALA A 85 17.87 -22.02 7.01
CA ALA A 85 18.45 -20.75 7.46
C ALA A 85 17.68 -20.07 8.62
N LEU A 86 16.41 -20.40 8.82
CA LEU A 86 15.53 -19.83 9.84
C LEU A 86 15.16 -20.83 10.93
N HIS A 87 15.68 -22.07 10.86
CA HIS A 87 15.34 -23.11 11.82
C HIS A 87 15.70 -22.73 13.24
N ASP A 88 16.93 -22.26 13.47
CA ASP A 88 17.45 -21.96 14.81
C ASP A 88 16.72 -20.77 15.46
N LEU A 89 16.08 -19.91 14.66
CA LEU A 89 15.30 -18.76 15.12
C LEU A 89 13.87 -19.12 15.53
N TRP A 90 13.34 -20.24 15.03
CA TRP A 90 11.92 -20.60 15.19
C TRP A 90 11.70 -22.03 15.73
N SER A 91 12.78 -22.77 15.97
CA SER A 91 12.72 -24.09 16.57
C SER A 91 12.20 -23.99 18.00
N PRO A 92 11.45 -24.98 18.51
CA PRO A 92 11.12 -25.07 19.94
C PRO A 92 12.35 -25.08 20.86
N ASP A 93 13.52 -25.47 20.31
CA ASP A 93 14.81 -25.47 21.01
C ASP A 93 15.56 -24.13 20.89
N SER A 94 14.99 -23.13 20.20
CA SER A 94 15.58 -21.79 20.09
C SER A 94 15.61 -21.09 21.45
N GLU A 95 16.47 -20.08 21.58
CA GLU A 95 16.44 -19.22 22.76
C GLU A 95 15.04 -18.60 22.94
N PRO A 96 14.54 -18.51 24.18
CA PRO A 96 13.24 -17.90 24.43
C PRO A 96 13.22 -16.45 23.92
N TYR A 97 12.14 -16.09 23.22
CA TYR A 97 11.91 -14.71 22.83
C TYR A 97 11.34 -13.92 24.01
N PHE A 98 11.89 -12.73 24.27
CA PHE A 98 11.44 -11.82 25.32
C PHE A 98 10.95 -10.51 24.71
N GLU A 99 9.84 -9.97 25.21
CA GLU A 99 9.27 -8.73 24.68
C GLU A 99 10.02 -7.49 25.17
N SER A 100 10.77 -7.62 26.28
CA SER A 100 11.57 -6.54 26.84
C SER A 100 12.84 -7.04 27.55
N GLU A 101 13.81 -6.15 27.69
CA GLU A 101 15.08 -6.43 28.40
C GLU A 101 14.87 -6.70 29.90
N GLU A 102 13.87 -6.06 30.52
CA GLU A 102 13.50 -6.33 31.92
C GLU A 102 12.97 -7.77 32.10
N GLU A 103 12.22 -8.29 31.13
CA GLU A 103 11.72 -9.67 31.14
C GLU A 103 12.86 -10.69 30.98
N TYR A 104 13.79 -10.42 30.07
CA TYR A 104 15.00 -11.23 29.86
C TYR A 104 15.85 -11.31 31.13
N LEU A 105 16.10 -10.17 31.79
CA LEU A 105 16.90 -10.11 33.02
C LEU A 105 16.22 -10.82 34.20
N ASN A 106 14.89 -10.76 34.28
CA ASN A 106 14.11 -11.43 35.32
C ASN A 106 13.98 -12.95 35.10
N ALA A 107 14.13 -13.44 33.87
CA ALA A 107 14.00 -14.85 33.54
C ALA A 107 15.14 -15.73 34.10
N GLY A 108 16.23 -15.13 34.61
CA GLY A 108 17.29 -15.85 35.32
C GLY A 108 18.05 -16.87 34.48
N ILE A 109 18.06 -16.70 33.15
CA ILE A 109 18.76 -17.60 32.23
C ILE A 109 20.27 -17.51 32.48
N LYS A 110 20.87 -18.62 32.91
CA LYS A 110 22.32 -18.77 32.97
C LYS A 110 22.81 -19.07 31.56
N THR A 111 23.48 -18.09 30.95
CA THR A 111 24.22 -18.32 29.71
C THR A 111 25.30 -19.39 29.98
N ASN A 112 25.31 -20.48 29.23
CA ASN A 112 26.43 -21.43 29.27
C ASN A 112 27.64 -20.72 28.64
N ALA A 113 28.56 -20.28 29.50
CA ALA A 113 29.87 -19.75 29.13
C ALA A 113 30.81 -20.88 28.70
#